data_AF-A0A661SPY6-F1
#
_entry.id   AF-A0A661SPY6-F1
#
_cell.length_a   1.000
_cell.length_b   1.000
_cell.length_c   1.000
_cell.angle_alpha   90.00
_cell.angle_beta   90.00
_cell.angle_gamma   90.00
#
_symmetry.space_group_name_H-M   'P 1'
#
loop_
_entity.id
_entity.type
_entity.pdbx_description
1 polymer ?
#
loop_
_entity_poly.entity_id
_entity_poly.type
_entity_poly.pdbx_seq_one_letter_code
_entity_poly.pdbx_strand_id
1 'polypeptide(L)'
;MVTFFQNFFKLPCLKKFPLKNSNVSFSLNRLTRGVDNIRYDVRLSPDFCKAVSKIVVQVIAAHTQSEEIPNLDRASSLSRERDEFKRLCCEIMTNAVNKAKLRRDIQIDYLLQTAIVKVLLEEIRSQYEKLVMHIKNVIRENEISRNQEGVIQFKKELSDIMENRKAILHKVGSELFQYLIEVQNEKLKEMRESNFGDKAVLPDHIFSNPILHAEDLSDGFFMLNEYDILLGRRVEDPDRYDTLVSFIRDILIQIDEKNAPKQHAEENVSLENGEDVAEHQETDAWMSHTDNVCILLDCFESGEQCRRLKKQKGDKGKISVIRNRAKDQRKLLSFFYRKFRKKKLTERIVAVYEMQSVYLQYCPPLVPQLVLQYLLVPKSRKTIANRLKKLKLYYGKSFSLRPLRKLIMKLDQVSTKARKAYLIRFLNGFVRYHRDFQNFKMLKEAMDSVNLATKEKILDLSRANNTLYEFLLSHETDAEEKPVI
;
A
#
# COMPACT_ATOMS: atom_id res chain seq x y z
N MET A 1 37.74 -35.85 1.99
CA MET A 1 36.42 -36.29 2.51
C MET A 1 35.41 -35.12 2.54
N VAL A 2 35.33 -34.30 1.48
CA VAL A 2 34.52 -33.05 1.42
C VAL A 2 33.67 -32.97 0.13
N THR A 3 33.56 -34.06 -0.63
CA THR A 3 32.96 -34.09 -1.97
C THR A 3 31.72 -34.99 -2.05
N PHE A 4 30.87 -35.01 -1.02
CA PHE A 4 29.67 -35.88 -1.00
C PHE A 4 28.33 -35.15 -0.73
N PHE A 5 28.32 -33.83 -0.55
CA PHE A 5 27.08 -33.05 -0.33
C PHE A 5 26.64 -32.18 -1.52
N GLN A 6 27.30 -32.31 -2.68
CA GLN A 6 26.88 -31.69 -3.94
C GLN A 6 26.01 -32.60 -4.81
N ASN A 7 25.27 -33.55 -4.23
CA ASN A 7 24.16 -34.18 -4.94
C ASN A 7 23.02 -33.16 -5.10
N PHE A 8 23.09 -32.44 -6.21
CA PHE A 8 22.14 -31.47 -6.73
C PHE A 8 20.71 -32.03 -6.67
N PHE A 9 19.93 -31.61 -5.68
CA PHE A 9 18.49 -31.51 -5.88
C PHE A 9 18.29 -30.48 -7.00
N LYS A 10 18.05 -30.95 -8.22
CA LYS A 10 17.67 -30.09 -9.35
C LYS A 10 16.44 -29.30 -8.92
N LEU A 11 16.62 -28.00 -8.72
CA LEU A 11 15.53 -27.10 -8.37
C LEU A 11 14.58 -27.05 -9.57
N PRO A 12 13.25 -26.99 -9.36
CA PRO A 12 12.34 -26.79 -10.47
C PRO A 12 12.57 -25.41 -11.08
N CYS A 13 12.61 -25.32 -12.40
CA CYS A 13 12.67 -24.06 -13.15
C CYS A 13 11.43 -23.22 -12.89
N LEU A 14 11.61 -21.89 -12.78
CA LEU A 14 10.51 -20.95 -12.52
C LEU A 14 9.48 -20.96 -13.64
N LYS A 15 9.91 -21.14 -14.90
CA LYS A 15 9.06 -21.27 -16.10
C LYS A 15 8.08 -22.45 -16.05
N LYS A 16 8.25 -23.42 -15.13
CA LYS A 16 7.28 -24.51 -14.91
C LYS A 16 6.03 -24.05 -14.16
N PHE A 17 6.08 -22.89 -13.52
CA PHE A 17 4.98 -22.34 -12.75
C PHE A 17 4.26 -21.28 -13.61
N PRO A 18 2.93 -21.18 -13.50
CA PRO A 18 2.16 -20.15 -14.19
C PRO A 18 2.33 -18.82 -13.45
N LEU A 19 3.54 -18.27 -13.44
CA LEU A 19 3.84 -16.98 -12.83
C LEU A 19 3.17 -15.88 -13.63
N LYS A 20 2.62 -14.91 -12.90
CA LYS A 20 1.96 -13.76 -13.48
C LYS A 20 2.92 -12.58 -13.45
N ASN A 21 2.92 -11.80 -14.53
CA ASN A 21 3.64 -10.53 -14.62
C ASN A 21 2.62 -9.41 -14.44
N SER A 22 2.86 -8.51 -13.49
CA SER A 22 2.00 -7.34 -13.24
C SER A 22 2.85 -6.09 -13.26
N ASN A 23 3.07 -5.54 -14.46
CA ASN A 23 3.65 -4.21 -14.59
C ASN A 23 2.52 -3.24 -14.93
N VAL A 24 2.30 -2.27 -14.04
CA VAL A 24 1.41 -1.13 -14.32
C VAL A 24 2.15 -0.22 -15.30
N SER A 25 1.63 -0.08 -16.52
CA SER A 25 2.19 0.83 -17.52
C SER A 25 1.66 2.24 -17.30
N PHE A 26 2.31 3.01 -16.41
CA PHE A 26 1.95 4.39 -16.12
C PHE A 26 3.06 5.35 -16.55
N SER A 27 2.70 6.43 -17.26
CA SER A 27 3.62 7.52 -17.59
C SER A 27 2.83 8.78 -17.93
N LEU A 28 3.45 9.96 -17.75
CA LEU A 28 2.92 11.27 -18.14
C LEU A 28 3.87 12.02 -19.11
N ASN A 29 4.92 11.35 -19.59
CA ASN A 29 6.03 11.97 -20.31
C ASN A 29 5.70 12.54 -21.71
N ARG A 30 4.56 12.20 -22.31
CA ARG A 30 4.13 12.73 -23.61
C ARG A 30 3.32 14.00 -23.49
N LEU A 31 2.89 14.35 -22.29
CA LEU A 31 2.13 15.55 -22.02
C LEU A 31 3.03 16.78 -22.03
N THR A 32 2.47 17.91 -22.47
CA THR A 32 3.17 19.19 -22.46
C THR A 32 3.16 19.76 -21.04
N ARG A 33 4.31 20.20 -20.54
CA ARG A 33 4.38 20.79 -19.19
C ARG A 33 3.78 22.19 -19.16
N GLY A 34 3.39 22.60 -17.97
CA GLY A 34 2.86 23.90 -17.62
C GLY A 34 3.86 25.05 -17.71
N VAL A 35 3.45 26.21 -17.23
CA VAL A 35 4.21 27.48 -17.33
C VAL A 35 5.58 27.39 -16.67
N ASP A 36 5.72 26.59 -15.61
CA ASP A 36 7.00 26.41 -14.90
C ASP A 36 7.95 25.40 -15.57
N ASN A 37 7.54 24.74 -16.67
CA ASN A 37 8.28 23.68 -17.37
C ASN A 37 8.67 22.47 -16.48
N ILE A 38 8.11 22.36 -15.29
CA ILE A 38 8.39 21.29 -14.32
C ILE A 38 7.13 20.44 -14.11
N ARG A 39 5.98 21.08 -13.91
CA ARG A 39 4.70 20.44 -13.57
C ARG A 39 3.67 20.60 -14.69
N TYR A 40 2.65 19.76 -14.68
CA TYR A 40 1.47 19.88 -15.52
C TYR A 40 0.45 20.78 -14.83
N ASP A 41 0.06 21.87 -15.49
CA ASP A 41 -0.99 22.74 -14.98
C ASP A 41 -2.35 22.08 -15.24
N VAL A 42 -3.08 21.78 -14.17
CA VAL A 42 -4.38 21.10 -14.21
C VAL A 42 -5.43 21.96 -13.54
N ARG A 43 -6.51 22.24 -14.26
CA ARG A 43 -7.72 22.86 -13.70
C ARG A 43 -8.82 21.81 -13.59
N LEU A 44 -9.26 21.57 -12.35
CA LEU A 44 -10.45 20.77 -12.06
C LEU A 44 -11.67 21.70 -11.96
N SER A 45 -12.85 21.17 -12.29
CA SER A 45 -14.14 21.82 -12.06
C SER A 45 -14.25 22.39 -10.63
N PRO A 46 -14.58 23.68 -10.46
CA PRO A 46 -14.87 24.26 -9.16
C PRO A 46 -16.02 23.55 -8.42
N ASP A 47 -17.07 23.14 -9.13
CA ASP A 47 -18.21 22.45 -8.51
C ASP A 47 -17.84 21.03 -8.04
N PHE A 48 -16.98 20.32 -8.79
CA PHE A 48 -16.42 19.07 -8.31
C PHE A 48 -15.53 19.26 -7.07
N CYS A 49 -14.67 20.27 -7.06
CA CYS A 49 -13.85 20.58 -5.88
C CYS A 49 -14.72 20.90 -4.64
N LYS A 50 -15.86 21.59 -4.82
CA LYS A 50 -16.83 21.81 -3.73
C LYS A 50 -17.44 20.49 -3.26
N ALA A 51 -17.83 19.60 -4.18
CA ALA A 51 -18.38 18.29 -3.82
C ALA A 51 -17.37 17.42 -3.07
N VAL A 52 -16.10 17.42 -3.50
CA VAL A 52 -14.97 16.78 -2.79
C VAL A 52 -14.87 17.32 -1.36
N SER A 53 -14.92 18.65 -1.18
CA SER A 53 -14.87 19.26 0.14
C SER A 53 -16.03 18.80 1.04
N LYS A 54 -17.26 18.81 0.51
CA LYS A 54 -18.47 18.40 1.25
C LYS A 54 -18.43 16.94 1.68
N ILE A 55 -18.08 16.01 0.78
CA ILE A 55 -18.03 14.59 1.12
C ILE A 55 -16.92 14.29 2.13
N VAL A 56 -15.76 14.94 2.00
CA VAL A 56 -14.65 14.81 2.97
C VAL A 56 -15.10 15.25 4.36
N VAL A 57 -15.78 16.40 4.48
CA VAL A 57 -16.32 16.90 5.75
C VAL A 57 -17.29 15.89 6.37
N GLN A 58 -18.21 15.33 5.59
CA GLN A 58 -19.20 14.35 6.07
C GLN A 58 -18.55 13.03 6.52
N VAL A 59 -17.54 12.54 5.78
CA VAL A 59 -16.83 11.31 6.15
C VAL A 59 -15.97 11.52 7.40
N ILE A 60 -15.30 12.68 7.54
CA ILE A 60 -14.59 13.03 8.78
C ILE A 60 -15.56 13.09 9.96
N ALA A 61 -16.76 13.65 9.78
CA ALA A 61 -17.79 13.64 10.81
C ALA A 61 -18.18 12.25 11.26
N ALA A 62 -18.42 11.35 10.32
CA ALA A 62 -18.76 9.97 10.62
C ALA A 62 -17.67 9.24 11.42
N HIS A 63 -16.39 9.47 11.11
CA HIS A 63 -15.27 8.79 11.79
C HIS A 63 -14.81 9.43 13.10
N THR A 64 -15.11 10.71 13.31
CA THR A 64 -14.76 11.43 14.56
C THR A 64 -15.89 11.46 15.57
N GLN A 65 -17.13 11.19 15.16
CA GLN A 65 -18.33 11.35 16.00
C GLN A 65 -18.47 12.77 16.59
N SER A 66 -17.81 13.76 15.97
CA SER A 66 -17.85 15.15 16.39
C SER A 66 -19.08 15.84 15.81
N GLU A 67 -19.88 16.47 16.67
CA GLU A 67 -21.07 17.23 16.26
C GLU A 67 -20.74 18.69 15.84
N GLU A 68 -19.49 19.11 16.10
CA GLU A 68 -18.98 20.46 15.87
C GLU A 68 -17.93 20.49 14.76
N ILE A 69 -18.36 20.19 13.53
CA ILE A 69 -17.48 20.24 12.37
C ILE A 69 -17.77 21.51 11.56
N PRO A 70 -16.73 22.31 11.24
CA PRO A 70 -16.87 23.48 10.39
C PRO A 70 -17.53 23.15 9.06
N ASN A 71 -18.53 23.94 8.66
CA ASN A 71 -19.23 23.79 7.39
C ASN A 71 -19.98 22.46 7.20
N LEU A 72 -20.27 21.73 8.28
CA LEU A 72 -21.12 20.55 8.22
C LEU A 72 -22.57 20.99 7.98
N ASP A 73 -23.07 20.74 6.77
CA ASP A 73 -24.49 20.90 6.47
C ASP A 73 -25.28 19.75 7.10
N ARG A 74 -25.90 20.01 8.25
CA ARG A 74 -26.72 19.04 8.99
C ARG A 74 -27.98 18.62 8.22
N ALA A 75 -28.40 19.37 7.20
CA ALA A 75 -29.53 19.02 6.36
C ALA A 75 -29.15 18.05 5.23
N SER A 76 -27.86 17.94 4.90
CA SER A 76 -27.38 17.01 3.88
C SER A 76 -26.92 15.69 4.50
N SER A 77 -27.45 14.58 3.99
CA SER A 77 -27.04 13.25 4.43
C SER A 77 -25.75 12.81 3.75
N LEU A 78 -24.94 12.00 4.44
CA LEU A 78 -23.74 11.36 3.89
C LEU A 78 -24.04 10.65 2.56
N SER A 79 -25.19 9.98 2.44
CA SER A 79 -25.60 9.31 1.19
C SER A 79 -25.78 10.30 0.04
N ARG A 80 -26.39 11.46 0.28
CA ARG A 80 -26.61 12.47 -0.75
C ARG A 80 -25.28 13.04 -1.26
N GLU A 81 -24.38 13.43 -0.35
CA GLU A 81 -23.06 13.95 -0.74
C GLU A 81 -22.20 12.88 -1.42
N ARG A 82 -22.32 11.62 -1.00
CA ARG A 82 -21.65 10.48 -1.65
C ARG A 82 -22.14 10.32 -3.10
N ASP A 83 -23.46 10.29 -3.30
CA ASP A 83 -24.04 10.07 -4.62
C ASP A 83 -23.74 11.24 -5.56
N GLU A 84 -23.74 12.47 -5.05
CA GLU A 84 -23.33 13.66 -5.79
C GLU A 84 -21.84 13.65 -6.16
N PHE A 85 -20.95 13.30 -5.22
CA PHE A 85 -19.52 13.11 -5.50
C PHE A 85 -19.31 12.07 -6.60
N LYS A 86 -19.96 10.90 -6.49
CA LYS A 86 -19.84 9.83 -7.50
C LYS A 86 -20.31 10.29 -8.87
N ARG A 87 -21.45 10.99 -8.93
CA ARG A 87 -22.01 11.54 -10.17
C ARG A 87 -21.03 12.50 -10.86
N LEU A 88 -20.54 13.50 -10.13
CA LEU A 88 -19.61 14.51 -10.66
C LEU A 88 -18.25 13.91 -11.03
N CYS A 89 -17.74 12.98 -10.21
CA CYS A 89 -16.50 12.25 -10.50
C CYS A 89 -16.61 11.44 -11.80
N CYS A 90 -17.74 10.75 -11.98
CA CYS A 90 -18.02 9.97 -13.18
C CYS A 90 -18.09 10.86 -14.43
N GLU A 91 -18.74 12.03 -14.34
CA GLU A 91 -18.83 12.99 -15.44
C GLU A 91 -17.45 13.51 -15.87
N ILE A 92 -16.63 13.97 -14.91
CA ILE A 92 -15.29 14.52 -15.22
C ILE A 92 -14.36 13.44 -15.77
N MET A 93 -14.40 12.22 -15.22
CA MET A 93 -13.62 11.09 -15.75
C MET A 93 -14.08 10.69 -17.15
N THR A 94 -15.39 10.71 -17.43
CA THR A 94 -15.92 10.45 -18.77
C THR A 94 -15.40 11.48 -19.77
N ASN A 95 -15.43 12.76 -19.39
CA ASN A 95 -14.89 13.85 -20.21
C ASN A 95 -13.39 13.68 -20.48
N ALA A 96 -12.60 13.25 -19.49
CA ALA A 96 -11.17 12.97 -19.69
C ALA A 96 -10.92 11.77 -20.60
N VAL A 97 -11.66 10.67 -20.47
CA VAL A 97 -11.55 9.51 -21.37
C VAL A 97 -11.88 9.92 -22.81
N ASN A 98 -12.92 10.74 -23.01
CA ASN A 98 -13.26 11.29 -24.33
C ASN A 98 -12.15 12.21 -24.87
N LYS A 99 -11.59 13.09 -24.05
CA LYS A 99 -10.48 13.98 -24.43
C LYS A 99 -9.21 13.18 -24.78
N ALA A 100 -8.90 12.15 -24.00
CA ALA A 100 -7.83 11.20 -24.27
C ALA A 100 -8.03 10.47 -25.59
N LYS A 101 -9.28 10.05 -25.90
CA LYS A 101 -9.63 9.37 -27.15
C LYS A 101 -9.43 10.28 -28.36
N LEU A 102 -9.91 11.52 -28.28
CA LEU A 102 -9.77 12.52 -29.34
C LEU A 102 -8.30 12.81 -29.66
N ARG A 103 -7.45 12.93 -28.63
CA ARG A 103 -6.00 13.17 -28.78
C ARG A 103 -5.19 11.88 -28.97
N ARG A 104 -5.82 10.71 -28.92
CA ARG A 104 -5.19 9.38 -28.95
C ARG A 104 -4.07 9.22 -27.91
N ASP A 105 -4.23 9.83 -26.73
CA ASP A 105 -3.26 9.74 -25.65
C ASP A 105 -3.93 9.49 -24.29
N ILE A 106 -3.81 8.25 -23.81
CA ILE A 106 -4.31 7.81 -22.49
C ILE A 106 -3.69 8.58 -21.32
N GLN A 107 -2.51 9.19 -21.49
CA GLN A 107 -1.85 9.92 -20.40
C GLN A 107 -2.70 11.09 -19.90
N ILE A 108 -3.61 11.61 -20.73
CA ILE A 108 -4.57 12.66 -20.33
C ILE A 108 -5.54 12.13 -19.24
N ASP A 109 -6.02 10.90 -19.37
CA ASP A 109 -6.86 10.26 -18.37
C ASP A 109 -6.03 9.91 -17.11
N TYR A 110 -4.78 9.45 -17.27
CA TYR A 110 -3.87 9.25 -16.14
C TYR A 110 -3.56 10.54 -15.38
N LEU A 111 -3.42 11.67 -16.09
CA LEU A 111 -3.23 12.99 -15.48
C LEU A 111 -4.45 13.37 -14.64
N LEU A 112 -5.66 13.18 -15.16
CA LEU A 112 -6.88 13.43 -14.38
C LEU A 112 -6.95 12.52 -13.15
N GLN A 113 -6.77 11.21 -13.31
CA GLN A 113 -6.84 10.26 -12.19
C GLN A 113 -5.83 10.65 -11.10
N THR A 114 -4.62 11.06 -11.49
CA THR A 114 -3.60 11.59 -10.58
C THR A 114 -4.05 12.87 -9.88
N ALA A 115 -4.66 13.81 -10.60
CA ALA A 115 -5.17 15.05 -10.05
C ALA A 115 -6.33 14.82 -9.05
N ILE A 116 -7.22 13.86 -9.32
CA ILE A 116 -8.30 13.47 -8.41
C ILE A 116 -7.74 12.85 -7.13
N VAL A 117 -6.76 11.95 -7.24
CA VAL A 117 -6.08 11.37 -6.07
C VAL A 117 -5.40 12.47 -5.25
N LYS A 118 -4.72 13.41 -5.92
CA LYS A 118 -4.05 14.54 -5.27
C LYS A 118 -5.03 15.43 -4.50
N VAL A 119 -6.11 15.89 -5.15
CA VAL A 119 -7.07 16.80 -4.50
C VAL A 119 -7.78 16.12 -3.32
N LEU A 120 -8.10 14.83 -3.43
CA LEU A 120 -8.67 14.07 -2.30
C LEU A 120 -7.71 14.01 -1.11
N LEU A 121 -6.44 13.66 -1.34
CA LEU A 121 -5.45 13.57 -0.27
C LEU A 121 -5.14 14.92 0.38
N GLU A 122 -5.06 15.99 -0.41
CA GLU A 122 -4.88 17.36 0.10
C GLU A 122 -6.10 17.82 0.90
N GLU A 123 -7.31 17.55 0.42
CA GLU A 123 -8.54 17.99 1.07
C GLU A 123 -8.80 17.23 2.38
N ILE A 124 -8.55 15.92 2.44
CA ILE A 124 -8.65 15.13 3.70
C ILE A 124 -7.77 15.75 4.79
N ARG A 125 -6.52 16.10 4.46
CA ARG A 125 -5.58 16.70 5.42
C ARG A 125 -6.03 18.11 5.83
N SER A 126 -6.40 18.93 4.85
CA SER A 126 -6.91 20.29 5.05
C SER A 126 -8.12 20.31 5.98
N GLN A 127 -9.10 19.43 5.77
CA GLN A 127 -10.31 19.37 6.60
C GLN A 127 -10.04 18.83 8.01
N TYR A 128 -9.15 17.85 8.17
CA TYR A 128 -8.73 17.41 9.50
C TYR A 128 -8.04 18.55 10.28
N GLU A 129 -7.18 19.33 9.63
CA GLU A 129 -6.52 20.48 10.26
C GLU A 129 -7.50 21.58 10.64
N LYS A 130 -8.49 21.88 9.78
CA LYS A 130 -9.57 22.82 10.08
C LYS A 130 -10.41 22.37 11.27
N LEU A 131 -10.73 21.08 11.37
CA LEU A 131 -11.43 20.51 12.53
C LEU A 131 -10.65 20.74 13.83
N VAL A 132 -9.36 20.37 13.85
CA VAL A 132 -8.49 20.56 15.02
C VAL A 132 -8.40 22.04 15.41
N MET A 133 -8.30 22.93 14.43
CA MET A 133 -8.26 24.37 14.69
C MET A 133 -9.59 24.92 15.20
N HIS A 134 -10.71 24.41 14.71
CA HIS A 134 -12.04 24.80 15.18
C HIS A 134 -12.26 24.42 16.64
N ILE A 135 -12.01 23.16 17.01
CA ILE A 135 -12.15 22.70 18.40
C ILE A 135 -11.26 23.53 19.34
N LYS A 136 -10.03 23.89 18.92
CA LYS A 136 -9.16 24.79 19.68
C LYS A 136 -9.76 26.18 19.88
N ASN A 137 -10.46 26.72 18.89
CA ASN A 137 -11.13 28.02 19.01
C ASN A 137 -12.34 27.94 19.94
N VAL A 138 -13.16 26.89 19.82
CA VAL A 138 -14.29 26.64 20.73
C VAL A 138 -13.83 26.51 22.18
N ILE A 139 -12.70 25.83 22.43
CA ILE A 139 -12.09 25.77 23.77
C ILE A 139 -11.76 27.18 24.29
N ARG A 140 -11.12 28.02 23.46
CA ARG A 140 -10.77 29.40 23.84
C ARG A 140 -12.01 30.25 24.14
N GLU A 141 -13.06 30.12 23.34
CA GLU A 141 -14.33 30.83 23.55
C GLU A 141 -15.00 30.42 24.87
N ASN A 142 -14.97 29.12 25.21
CA ASN A 142 -15.50 28.61 26.47
C ASN A 142 -14.63 29.03 27.67
N GLU A 143 -13.31 29.15 27.51
CA GLU A 143 -12.41 29.69 28.53
C GLU A 143 -12.71 31.17 28.84
N ILE A 144 -12.98 31.97 27.80
CA ILE A 144 -13.39 33.38 27.94
C ILE A 144 -14.76 33.47 28.62
N SER A 145 -15.72 32.65 28.20
CA SER A 145 -17.08 32.60 28.74
C SER A 145 -17.18 31.93 30.12
N ARG A 146 -16.05 31.49 30.71
CA ARG A 146 -15.96 30.78 31.99
C ARG A 146 -16.82 29.50 32.08
N ASN A 147 -17.10 28.86 30.95
CA ASN A 147 -17.81 27.58 30.91
C ASN A 147 -16.84 26.42 31.16
N GLN A 148 -16.63 26.07 32.43
CA GLN A 148 -15.65 25.05 32.82
C GLN A 148 -16.00 23.65 32.28
N GLU A 149 -17.30 23.31 32.22
CA GLU A 149 -17.75 22.00 31.72
C GLU A 149 -17.45 21.82 30.23
N GLY A 150 -17.78 22.83 29.42
CA GLY A 150 -17.45 22.83 27.99
C GLY A 150 -15.95 22.71 27.72
N VAL A 151 -15.12 23.43 28.48
CA VAL A 151 -13.65 23.34 28.35
C VAL A 151 -13.13 21.92 28.60
N ILE A 152 -13.66 21.22 29.62
CA ILE A 152 -13.24 19.84 29.93
C ILE A 152 -13.68 18.89 28.81
N GLN A 153 -14.92 19.03 28.33
CA GLN A 153 -15.46 18.20 27.26
C GLN A 153 -14.65 18.33 25.96
N PHE A 154 -14.45 19.55 25.46
CA PHE A 154 -13.73 19.78 24.20
C PHE A 154 -12.24 19.46 24.31
N LYS A 155 -11.61 19.64 25.49
CA LYS A 155 -10.21 19.19 25.68
C LYS A 155 -10.09 17.68 25.60
N LYS A 156 -11.06 16.94 26.13
CA LYS A 156 -11.11 15.48 26.02
C LYS A 156 -11.31 15.05 24.55
N GLU A 157 -12.28 15.64 23.86
CA GLU A 157 -12.53 15.37 22.44
C GLU A 157 -11.30 15.65 21.58
N LEU A 158 -10.64 16.80 21.78
CA LEU A 158 -9.40 17.14 21.08
C LEU A 158 -8.30 16.11 21.34
N SER A 159 -8.15 15.64 22.59
CA SER A 159 -7.18 14.60 22.94
C SER A 159 -7.50 13.30 22.19
N ASP A 160 -8.76 12.87 22.19
CA ASP A 160 -9.20 11.63 21.52
C ASP A 160 -8.97 11.70 20.00
N ILE A 161 -9.28 12.83 19.36
CA ILE A 161 -9.06 13.05 17.92
C ILE A 161 -7.57 13.07 17.57
N MET A 162 -6.74 13.70 18.41
CA MET A 162 -5.30 13.80 18.19
C MET A 162 -4.59 12.46 18.42
N GLU A 163 -4.97 11.70 19.45
CA GLU A 163 -4.43 10.37 19.72
C GLU A 163 -4.78 9.38 18.60
N ASN A 164 -5.98 9.49 18.04
CA ASN A 164 -6.46 8.62 16.96
C ASN A 164 -6.22 9.16 15.54
N ARG A 165 -5.46 10.25 15.38
CA ARG A 165 -5.20 10.92 14.10
C ARG A 165 -4.92 9.97 12.95
N LYS A 166 -3.92 9.09 13.11
CA LYS A 166 -3.50 8.14 12.08
C LYS A 166 -4.63 7.19 11.67
N ALA A 167 -5.39 6.70 12.64
CA ALA A 167 -6.49 5.76 12.40
C ALA A 167 -7.67 6.46 11.71
N ILE A 168 -7.99 7.70 12.11
CA ILE A 168 -9.04 8.51 11.50
C ILE A 168 -8.70 8.79 10.03
N LEU A 169 -7.50 9.32 9.75
CA LEU A 169 -7.08 9.64 8.38
C LEU A 169 -7.05 8.41 7.48
N HIS A 170 -6.59 7.26 8.00
CA HIS A 170 -6.61 6.01 7.27
C HIS A 170 -8.03 5.56 6.91
N LYS A 171 -8.97 5.58 7.87
CA LYS A 171 -10.37 5.18 7.64
C LYS A 171 -11.09 6.11 6.66
N VAL A 172 -10.93 7.43 6.85
CA VAL A 172 -11.51 8.45 5.97
C VAL A 172 -10.97 8.29 4.55
N GLY A 173 -9.66 8.13 4.39
CA GLY A 173 -9.02 7.91 3.10
C GLY A 173 -9.52 6.64 2.42
N SER A 174 -9.50 5.51 3.13
CA SER A 174 -9.95 4.22 2.58
C SER A 174 -11.41 4.26 2.13
N GLU A 175 -12.30 4.91 2.87
CA GLU A 175 -13.71 5.04 2.49
C GLU A 175 -13.90 5.91 1.24
N LEU A 176 -13.23 7.07 1.16
CA LEU A 176 -13.33 7.96 0.00
C LEU A 176 -12.74 7.32 -1.27
N PHE A 177 -11.63 6.60 -1.14
CA PHE A 177 -11.01 5.90 -2.27
C PHE A 177 -11.81 4.66 -2.69
N GLN A 178 -12.58 4.07 -1.78
CA GLN A 178 -13.56 3.04 -2.14
C GLN A 178 -14.65 3.62 -3.06
N TYR A 179 -15.17 4.82 -2.77
CA TYR A 179 -16.11 5.50 -3.68
C TYR A 179 -15.48 5.81 -5.04
N LEU A 180 -14.20 6.19 -5.06
CA LEU A 180 -13.45 6.41 -6.30
C LEU A 180 -13.31 5.13 -7.13
N ILE A 181 -12.99 4.00 -6.50
CA ILE A 181 -12.87 2.69 -7.17
C ILE A 181 -14.22 2.25 -7.74
N GLU A 182 -15.32 2.46 -7.00
CA GLU A 182 -16.67 2.16 -7.47
C GLU A 182 -17.00 2.91 -8.76
N VAL A 183 -16.75 4.23 -8.80
CA VAL A 183 -16.94 5.05 -9.99
C VAL A 183 -16.11 4.53 -11.17
N GLN A 184 -14.85 4.17 -10.93
CA GLN A 184 -13.97 3.64 -11.97
C GLN A 184 -14.45 2.31 -12.56
N ASN A 185 -15.00 1.43 -11.72
CA ASN A 185 -15.39 0.07 -12.11
C ASN A 185 -16.79 -0.03 -12.71
N GLU A 186 -17.67 0.95 -12.53
CA GLU A 186 -19.03 0.91 -13.07
C GLU A 186 -19.05 1.03 -14.60
N LYS A 187 -18.83 2.23 -15.15
CA LYS A 187 -18.91 2.48 -16.60
C LYS A 187 -17.56 2.79 -17.24
N LEU A 188 -16.64 3.38 -16.47
CA LEU A 188 -15.38 3.91 -16.98
C LEU A 188 -14.39 2.82 -17.36
N LYS A 189 -14.42 1.68 -16.68
CA LYS A 189 -13.57 0.52 -16.99
C LYS A 189 -13.82 0.03 -18.41
N GLU A 190 -15.05 -0.33 -18.75
CA GLU A 190 -15.42 -0.78 -20.10
C GLU A 190 -15.09 0.28 -21.16
N MET A 191 -15.30 1.56 -20.84
CA MET A 191 -14.96 2.68 -21.72
C MET A 191 -13.44 2.78 -21.98
N ARG A 192 -12.59 2.59 -20.97
CA ARG A 192 -11.14 2.58 -21.11
C ARG A 192 -10.65 1.37 -21.89
N GLU A 193 -11.19 0.18 -21.59
CA GLU A 193 -10.87 -1.07 -22.30
C GLU A 193 -11.22 -0.97 -23.78
N SER A 194 -12.41 -0.47 -24.10
CA SER A 194 -12.86 -0.32 -25.49
C SER A 194 -12.02 0.67 -26.30
N ASN A 195 -11.55 1.76 -25.69
CA ASN A 195 -10.82 2.81 -26.42
C ASN A 195 -9.29 2.60 -26.45
N PHE A 196 -8.71 1.94 -25.44
CA PHE A 196 -7.25 1.85 -25.24
C PHE A 196 -6.73 0.44 -24.92
N GLY A 197 -7.61 -0.54 -24.74
CA GLY A 197 -7.30 -1.93 -24.39
C GLY A 197 -7.07 -2.16 -22.88
N ASP A 198 -7.06 -3.43 -22.49
CA ASP A 198 -7.05 -3.87 -21.08
C ASP A 198 -5.84 -3.34 -20.28
N LYS A 199 -4.69 -3.20 -20.94
CA LYS A 199 -3.45 -2.71 -20.30
C LYS A 199 -3.51 -1.23 -19.93
N ALA A 200 -4.46 -0.48 -20.48
CA ALA A 200 -4.63 0.94 -20.19
C ALA A 200 -5.39 1.16 -18.87
N VAL A 201 -6.14 0.17 -18.38
CA VAL A 201 -6.89 0.27 -17.13
C VAL A 201 -5.93 0.16 -15.94
N LEU A 202 -5.91 1.19 -15.11
CA LEU A 202 -5.16 1.16 -13.86
C LEU A 202 -5.85 0.20 -12.87
N PRO A 203 -5.13 -0.79 -12.31
CA PRO A 203 -5.73 -1.72 -11.35
C PRO A 203 -6.21 -1.04 -10.06
N ASP A 204 -7.33 -1.52 -9.50
CA ASP A 204 -7.93 -1.03 -8.25
C ASP A 204 -6.94 -0.96 -7.08
N HIS A 205 -5.97 -1.87 -7.01
CA HIS A 205 -4.99 -1.93 -5.94
C HIS A 205 -4.00 -0.75 -5.94
N ILE A 206 -3.98 0.09 -6.99
CA ILE A 206 -3.29 1.38 -6.96
C ILE A 206 -4.04 2.36 -6.05
N PHE A 207 -5.38 2.37 -6.13
CA PHE A 207 -6.24 3.30 -5.39
C PHE A 207 -6.60 2.79 -4.00
N SER A 208 -6.75 1.47 -3.81
CA SER A 208 -6.97 0.87 -2.47
C SER A 208 -5.66 0.68 -1.69
N ASN A 209 -4.58 1.30 -2.14
CA ASN A 209 -3.28 1.21 -1.52
C ASN A 209 -3.25 1.95 -0.16
N PRO A 210 -3.11 1.24 0.98
CA PRO A 210 -3.21 1.87 2.30
C PRO A 210 -2.04 2.82 2.60
N ILE A 211 -0.94 2.75 1.84
CA ILE A 211 0.22 3.66 1.96
C ILE A 211 -0.17 5.10 1.60
N LEU A 212 -1.17 5.29 0.72
CA LEU A 212 -1.65 6.63 0.35
C LEU A 212 -2.16 7.43 1.55
N HIS A 213 -2.66 6.74 2.57
CA HIS A 213 -3.26 7.34 3.76
C HIS A 213 -2.36 7.24 5.00
N ALA A 214 -1.17 6.64 4.86
CA ALA A 214 -0.23 6.46 5.95
C ALA A 214 0.61 7.74 6.17
N GLU A 215 0.59 8.28 7.39
CA GLU A 215 1.47 9.41 7.75
C GLU A 215 2.92 8.97 8.00
N ASP A 216 3.13 7.74 8.46
CA ASP A 216 4.44 7.19 8.81
C ASP A 216 4.54 5.73 8.35
N LEU A 217 5.31 5.50 7.28
CA LEU A 217 5.55 4.16 6.72
C LEU A 217 6.40 3.28 7.65
N SER A 218 7.05 3.87 8.65
CA SER A 218 7.79 3.12 9.64
C SER A 218 6.91 2.60 10.77
N ASP A 219 5.64 3.01 10.87
CA ASP A 219 4.76 2.65 11.97
C ASP A 219 4.56 1.13 12.05
N GLY A 220 4.96 0.54 13.19
CA GLY A 220 4.89 -0.90 13.39
C GLY A 220 3.46 -1.41 13.49
N PHE A 221 2.51 -0.59 13.95
CA PHE A 221 1.10 -0.97 13.98
C PHE A 221 0.51 -1.02 12.59
N PHE A 222 0.81 -0.02 11.76
CA PHE A 222 0.40 -0.01 10.35
C PHE A 222 0.92 -1.24 9.60
N MET A 223 2.23 -1.51 9.70
CA MET A 223 2.84 -2.66 9.01
C MET A 223 2.26 -4.01 9.46
N LEU A 224 1.97 -4.17 10.75
CA LEU A 224 1.37 -5.41 11.28
C LEU A 224 -0.11 -5.55 10.88
N ASN A 225 -0.88 -4.46 10.91
CA ASN A 225 -2.31 -4.50 10.64
C ASN A 225 -2.59 -4.65 9.14
N GLU A 226 -1.90 -3.89 8.29
CA GLU A 226 -2.17 -3.86 6.84
C GLU A 226 -1.44 -4.98 6.08
N TYR A 227 -0.20 -5.28 6.46
CA TYR A 227 0.68 -6.17 5.71
C TYR A 227 1.11 -7.41 6.47
N ASP A 228 0.80 -7.50 7.76
CA ASP A 228 1.15 -8.66 8.60
C ASP A 228 2.65 -8.97 8.63
N ILE A 229 3.46 -7.91 8.53
CA ILE A 229 4.93 -7.94 8.60
C ILE A 229 5.43 -6.85 9.55
N LEU A 230 6.68 -6.98 9.99
CA LEU A 230 7.38 -5.93 10.72
C LEU A 230 8.83 -5.91 10.27
N LEU A 231 9.22 -4.82 9.61
CA LEU A 231 10.52 -4.69 8.96
C LEU A 231 11.58 -4.07 9.88
N GLY A 232 12.84 -4.33 9.52
CA GLY A 232 14.01 -3.73 10.11
C GLY A 232 14.03 -2.23 9.86
N ARG A 233 14.45 -1.45 10.87
CA ARG A 233 14.57 0.01 10.76
C ARG A 233 16.02 0.47 10.81
N ARG A 234 16.90 -0.32 11.39
CA ARG A 234 18.33 0.00 11.51
C ARG A 234 19.05 -0.37 10.23
N VAL A 235 20.15 0.30 9.95
CA VAL A 235 20.98 0.01 8.77
C VAL A 235 21.53 -1.42 8.83
N GLU A 236 21.79 -1.93 10.04
CA GLU A 236 22.30 -3.28 10.26
C GLU A 236 21.22 -4.36 10.30
N ASP A 237 19.93 -3.97 10.28
CA ASP A 237 18.84 -4.95 10.34
C ASP A 237 18.76 -5.73 9.02
N PRO A 238 18.87 -7.08 9.05
CA PRO A 238 18.92 -7.89 7.82
C PRO A 238 17.56 -7.96 7.10
N ASP A 239 16.48 -7.58 7.78
CA ASP A 239 15.10 -7.56 7.29
C ASP A 239 14.62 -6.15 6.89
N ARG A 240 15.55 -5.23 6.62
CA ARG A 240 15.21 -3.93 6.00
C ARG A 240 14.68 -4.16 4.58
N TYR A 241 13.76 -3.29 4.14
CA TYR A 241 13.10 -3.37 2.84
C TYR A 241 14.08 -3.62 1.67
N ASP A 242 15.05 -2.72 1.43
CA ASP A 242 15.97 -2.83 0.27
C ASP A 242 16.83 -4.10 0.34
N THR A 243 17.23 -4.48 1.55
CA THR A 243 18.03 -5.68 1.81
C THR A 243 17.23 -6.95 1.51
N LEU A 244 15.92 -6.95 1.79
CA LEU A 244 15.03 -8.06 1.47
C LEU A 244 14.67 -8.12 -0.02
N VAL A 245 14.43 -6.97 -0.66
CA VAL A 245 14.16 -6.91 -2.11
C VAL A 245 15.33 -7.52 -2.87
N SER A 246 16.54 -7.01 -2.66
CA SER A 246 17.76 -7.56 -3.28
C SER A 246 17.95 -9.04 -2.95
N PHE A 247 17.78 -9.43 -1.69
CA PHE A 247 17.95 -10.82 -1.29
C PHE A 247 16.95 -11.79 -1.93
N ILE A 248 15.68 -11.39 -2.07
CA ILE A 248 14.66 -12.22 -2.73
C ILE A 248 14.96 -12.29 -4.24
N ARG A 249 15.34 -11.18 -4.85
CA ARG A 249 15.78 -11.12 -6.26
C ARG A 249 16.93 -12.09 -6.51
N ASP A 250 17.98 -12.05 -5.69
CA ASP A 250 19.12 -12.97 -5.78
C ASP A 250 18.69 -14.44 -5.67
N ILE A 251 17.69 -14.75 -4.83
CA ILE A 251 17.18 -16.11 -4.69
C ILE A 251 16.48 -16.55 -5.98
N LEU A 252 15.69 -15.68 -6.61
CA LEU A 252 14.97 -15.97 -7.86
C LEU A 252 15.94 -16.17 -9.02
N ILE A 253 16.93 -15.27 -9.19
CA ILE A 253 17.97 -15.38 -10.22
C ILE A 253 18.73 -16.71 -10.07
N GLN A 254 19.17 -17.06 -8.86
CA GLN A 254 19.86 -18.33 -8.60
C GLN A 254 19.02 -19.59 -8.88
N ILE A 255 17.68 -19.48 -8.85
CA ILE A 255 16.82 -20.60 -9.23
C ILE A 255 16.81 -20.73 -10.75
N ASP A 256 16.79 -19.64 -11.49
CA ASP A 256 16.74 -19.67 -12.95
C ASP A 256 18.08 -20.04 -13.59
N GLU A 257 19.20 -19.46 -13.13
CA GLU A 257 20.57 -19.81 -13.58
C GLU A 257 20.87 -21.32 -13.43
N LYS A 258 20.44 -21.92 -12.32
CA LYS A 258 20.64 -23.36 -12.08
C LYS A 258 19.84 -24.27 -13.00
N ASN A 259 18.90 -23.70 -13.74
CA ASN A 259 18.08 -24.39 -14.73
C ASN A 259 18.44 -24.01 -16.17
N ALA A 260 19.29 -23.00 -16.39
CA ALA A 260 19.80 -22.68 -17.70
C ALA A 260 20.64 -23.85 -18.26
N PRO A 261 20.51 -24.19 -19.56
CA PRO A 261 21.39 -25.16 -20.19
C PRO A 261 22.84 -24.65 -20.10
N LYS A 262 23.77 -25.51 -19.67
CA LYS A 262 25.21 -25.22 -19.75
C LYS A 262 25.60 -25.14 -21.22
N GLN A 263 25.47 -23.98 -21.83
CA GLN A 263 26.18 -23.71 -23.07
C GLN A 263 27.65 -23.56 -22.70
N HIS A 264 28.50 -24.28 -23.42
CA HIS A 264 29.95 -24.20 -23.25
C HIS A 264 30.37 -22.74 -23.43
N ALA A 265 31.18 -22.26 -22.50
CA ALA A 265 31.80 -20.94 -22.57
C ALA A 265 32.65 -20.86 -23.84
N GLU A 266 32.18 -20.14 -24.84
CA GLU A 266 33.05 -19.43 -25.75
C GLU A 266 33.06 -17.97 -25.28
N GLU A 267 34.26 -17.51 -24.96
CA GLU A 267 34.57 -16.14 -24.61
C GLU A 267 34.06 -15.21 -25.72
N ASN A 268 32.96 -14.51 -25.46
CA ASN A 268 32.66 -13.27 -26.15
C ASN A 268 32.40 -12.20 -25.11
N VAL A 269 33.43 -11.37 -24.96
CA VAL A 269 33.40 -10.09 -24.27
C VAL A 269 32.34 -9.21 -24.94
N SER A 270 31.64 -8.45 -24.10
CA SER A 270 30.76 -7.30 -24.40
C SER A 270 29.33 -7.58 -24.86
N LEU A 271 28.38 -7.53 -23.90
CA LEU A 271 27.06 -6.88 -23.96
C LEU A 271 26.41 -6.82 -22.54
N GLU A 272 27.17 -6.48 -21.49
CA GLU A 272 26.73 -6.56 -20.08
C GLU A 272 25.59 -5.60 -19.68
N ASN A 273 25.23 -4.60 -20.49
CA ASN A 273 24.21 -3.62 -20.10
C ASN A 273 22.77 -3.95 -20.55
N GLY A 274 22.58 -4.94 -21.44
CA GLY A 274 21.27 -5.26 -22.03
C GLY A 274 20.53 -6.43 -21.36
N GLU A 275 21.25 -7.50 -21.03
CA GLU A 275 20.69 -8.74 -20.46
C GLU A 275 20.38 -8.58 -18.96
N ASP A 276 21.28 -7.96 -18.19
CA ASP A 276 21.07 -7.69 -16.75
C ASP A 276 19.82 -6.82 -16.51
N VAL A 277 19.56 -5.85 -17.38
CA VAL A 277 18.38 -4.96 -17.26
C VAL A 277 17.08 -5.71 -17.54
N ALA A 278 17.08 -6.65 -18.50
CA ALA A 278 15.90 -7.45 -18.84
C ALA A 278 15.58 -8.52 -17.77
N GLU A 279 16.60 -9.19 -17.21
CA GLU A 279 16.41 -10.18 -16.13
C GLU A 279 15.94 -9.52 -14.83
N HIS A 280 16.43 -8.32 -14.52
CA HIS A 280 15.94 -7.54 -13.38
C HIS A 280 14.49 -7.10 -13.55
N GLN A 281 14.04 -6.79 -14.77
CA GLN A 281 12.65 -6.42 -15.04
C GLN A 281 11.68 -7.60 -14.87
N GLU A 282 12.05 -8.82 -15.26
CA GLU A 282 11.18 -10.00 -15.10
C GLU A 282 11.04 -10.42 -13.64
N THR A 283 12.14 -10.40 -12.89
CA THR A 283 12.12 -10.71 -11.45
C THR A 283 11.31 -9.69 -10.65
N ASP A 284 11.43 -8.40 -10.98
CA ASP A 284 10.62 -7.33 -10.37
C ASP A 284 9.13 -7.45 -10.76
N ALA A 285 8.82 -7.86 -11.99
CA ALA A 285 7.44 -8.14 -12.40
C ALA A 285 6.82 -9.31 -11.62
N TRP A 286 7.61 -10.35 -11.31
CA TRP A 286 7.15 -11.46 -10.46
C TRP A 286 6.94 -11.03 -9.02
N MET A 287 7.83 -10.18 -8.47
CA MET A 287 7.72 -9.63 -7.12
C MET A 287 6.61 -8.59 -6.98
N SER A 288 6.02 -8.14 -8.09
CA SER A 288 4.89 -7.20 -8.09
C SER A 288 3.52 -7.89 -8.08
N HIS A 289 3.46 -9.23 -8.16
CA HIS A 289 2.20 -9.98 -8.14
C HIS A 289 2.06 -10.86 -6.89
N THR A 290 1.04 -10.60 -6.07
CA THR A 290 0.83 -11.24 -4.76
C THR A 290 0.64 -12.75 -4.81
N ASP A 291 -0.04 -13.27 -5.83
CA ASP A 291 -0.28 -14.71 -6.00
C ASP A 291 1.00 -15.53 -6.23
N ASN A 292 2.07 -14.92 -6.75
CA ASN A 292 3.26 -15.64 -7.20
C ASN A 292 3.95 -16.38 -6.05
N VAL A 293 3.91 -15.84 -4.83
CA VAL A 293 4.45 -16.50 -3.64
C VAL A 293 3.70 -17.80 -3.35
N CYS A 294 2.36 -17.77 -3.35
CA CYS A 294 1.54 -18.97 -3.21
C CYS A 294 1.79 -19.96 -4.35
N ILE A 295 1.92 -19.45 -5.58
CA ILE A 295 2.17 -20.28 -6.76
C ILE A 295 3.49 -21.05 -6.62
N LEU A 296 4.55 -20.39 -6.15
CA LEU A 296 5.90 -20.95 -6.03
C LEU A 296 6.11 -21.79 -4.77
N LEU A 297 5.53 -21.40 -3.64
CA LEU A 297 5.99 -21.87 -2.32
C LEU A 297 4.92 -22.60 -1.50
N ASP A 298 3.63 -22.42 -1.79
CA ASP A 298 2.56 -22.99 -0.95
C ASP A 298 2.28 -24.48 -1.24
N CYS A 299 3.21 -25.31 -0.76
CA CYS A 299 3.09 -26.76 -0.83
C CYS A 299 2.07 -27.33 0.16
N PHE A 300 1.61 -26.53 1.13
CA PHE A 300 0.63 -26.97 2.13
C PHE A 300 -0.77 -26.97 1.52
N GLU A 301 -1.17 -25.84 0.91
CA GLU A 301 -2.47 -25.70 0.24
C GLU A 301 -2.60 -26.69 -0.93
N SER A 302 -1.59 -26.79 -1.80
CA SER A 302 -1.59 -27.79 -2.89
C SER A 302 -1.70 -29.23 -2.37
N GLY A 303 -1.13 -29.50 -1.19
CA GLY A 303 -1.25 -30.78 -0.51
C GLY A 303 -2.66 -31.07 0.01
N GLU A 304 -3.35 -30.06 0.55
CA GLU A 304 -4.75 -30.17 0.98
C GLU A 304 -5.69 -30.33 -0.20
N GLN A 305 -5.53 -29.55 -1.27
CA GLN A 305 -6.30 -29.68 -2.51
C GLN A 305 -6.19 -31.09 -3.09
N CYS A 306 -4.99 -31.67 -3.12
CA CYS A 306 -4.79 -33.08 -3.49
C CYS A 306 -5.61 -34.04 -2.62
N ARG A 307 -5.69 -33.82 -1.30
CA ARG A 307 -6.47 -34.68 -0.39
C ARG A 307 -7.96 -34.52 -0.61
N ARG A 308 -8.44 -33.28 -0.78
CA ARG A 308 -9.87 -32.98 -1.06
C ARG A 308 -10.32 -33.63 -2.36
N LEU A 309 -9.56 -33.48 -3.44
CA LEU A 309 -9.87 -34.11 -4.75
C LEU A 309 -9.85 -35.64 -4.70
N LYS A 310 -8.92 -36.25 -3.96
CA LYS A 310 -8.92 -37.71 -3.75
C LYS A 310 -10.18 -38.18 -3.03
N LYS A 311 -10.63 -37.45 -2.01
CA LYS A 311 -11.87 -37.78 -1.28
C LYS A 311 -13.10 -37.66 -2.18
N GLN A 312 -13.12 -36.68 -3.07
CA GLN A 312 -14.20 -36.44 -4.02
C GLN A 312 -14.16 -37.34 -5.27
N LYS A 313 -13.26 -38.34 -5.33
CA LYS A 313 -13.03 -39.17 -6.53
C LYS A 313 -12.82 -38.34 -7.81
N GLY A 314 -12.18 -37.19 -7.69
CA GLY A 314 -11.88 -36.31 -8.82
C GLY A 314 -10.92 -36.94 -9.82
N ASP A 315 -10.76 -36.29 -10.96
CA ASP A 315 -9.91 -36.78 -12.06
C ASP A 315 -8.47 -37.12 -11.62
N LYS A 316 -8.02 -38.32 -11.99
CA LYS A 316 -6.68 -38.84 -11.68
C LYS A 316 -5.58 -37.98 -12.32
N GLY A 317 -5.82 -37.41 -13.50
CA GLY A 317 -4.90 -36.51 -14.19
C GLY A 317 -4.66 -35.24 -13.38
N LYS A 318 -5.73 -34.51 -13.03
CA LYS A 318 -5.68 -33.33 -12.16
C LYS A 318 -4.99 -33.60 -10.82
N ILE A 319 -5.30 -34.73 -10.16
CA ILE A 319 -4.64 -35.12 -8.90
C ILE A 319 -3.12 -35.31 -9.08
N SER A 320 -2.69 -35.88 -10.20
CA SER A 320 -1.26 -36.07 -10.51
C SER A 320 -0.53 -34.75 -10.69
N VAL A 321 -1.13 -33.81 -11.44
CA VAL A 321 -0.57 -32.47 -11.70
C VAL A 321 -0.38 -31.70 -10.40
N ILE A 322 -1.41 -31.61 -9.55
CA ILE A 322 -1.33 -30.88 -8.27
C ILE A 322 -0.32 -31.55 -7.33
N ARG A 323 -0.21 -32.89 -7.35
CA ARG A 323 0.79 -33.62 -6.55
C ARG A 323 2.21 -33.29 -6.99
N ASN A 324 2.46 -33.23 -8.30
CA ASN A 324 3.77 -32.86 -8.83
C ASN A 324 4.11 -31.40 -8.49
N ARG A 325 3.16 -30.48 -8.65
CA ARG A 325 3.30 -29.09 -8.20
C ARG A 325 3.64 -29.00 -6.71
N ALA A 326 2.93 -29.72 -5.84
CA ALA A 326 3.21 -29.73 -4.41
C ALA A 326 4.62 -30.26 -4.06
N LYS A 327 5.15 -31.21 -4.84
CA LYS A 327 6.54 -31.70 -4.68
C LYS A 327 7.54 -30.61 -5.06
N ASP A 328 7.33 -29.91 -6.17
CA ASP A 328 8.22 -28.88 -6.66
C ASP A 328 8.19 -27.63 -5.75
N GLN A 329 7.01 -27.18 -5.33
CA GLN A 329 6.85 -26.13 -4.32
C GLN A 329 7.58 -26.48 -3.01
N ARG A 330 7.54 -27.75 -2.57
CA ARG A 330 8.24 -28.19 -1.35
C ARG A 330 9.76 -28.08 -1.49
N LYS A 331 10.32 -28.34 -2.67
CA LYS A 331 11.75 -28.15 -2.96
C LYS A 331 12.10 -26.65 -2.89
N LEU A 332 11.33 -25.79 -3.57
CA LEU A 332 11.53 -24.35 -3.56
C LEU A 332 11.40 -23.77 -2.15
N LEU A 333 10.32 -24.08 -1.42
CA LEU A 333 10.13 -23.64 -0.04
C LEU A 333 11.29 -24.07 0.87
N SER A 334 11.82 -25.28 0.68
CA SER A 334 12.97 -25.74 1.47
C SER A 334 14.26 -25.00 1.11
N PHE A 335 14.42 -24.62 -0.16
CA PHE A 335 15.52 -23.77 -0.62
C PHE A 335 15.44 -22.36 -0.02
N PHE A 336 14.29 -21.69 -0.17
CA PHE A 336 14.00 -20.38 0.46
C PHE A 336 14.23 -20.44 1.96
N TYR A 337 13.65 -21.42 2.65
CA TYR A 337 13.82 -21.58 4.10
C TYR A 337 15.29 -21.70 4.52
N ARG A 338 16.10 -22.47 3.79
CA ARG A 338 17.53 -22.60 4.06
C ARG A 338 18.29 -21.28 3.86
N LYS A 339 17.95 -20.51 2.81
CA LYS A 339 18.53 -19.19 2.55
C LYS A 339 18.18 -18.20 3.65
N PHE A 340 16.91 -18.10 4.04
CA PHE A 340 16.44 -17.23 5.12
C PHE A 340 17.07 -17.60 6.48
N ARG A 341 17.19 -18.90 6.77
CA ARG A 341 17.86 -19.37 7.99
C ARG A 341 19.34 -18.99 8.01
N LYS A 342 20.05 -19.09 6.88
CA LYS A 342 21.46 -18.68 6.78
C LYS A 342 21.65 -17.19 7.09
N LYS A 343 20.69 -16.33 6.72
CA LYS A 343 20.69 -14.88 7.05
C LYS A 343 20.09 -14.55 8.43
N LYS A 344 19.76 -15.53 9.28
CA LYS A 344 19.11 -15.34 10.60
C LYS A 344 17.76 -14.58 10.54
N LEU A 345 17.09 -14.63 9.39
CA LEU A 345 15.78 -13.99 9.19
C LEU A 345 14.64 -14.85 9.74
N THR A 346 14.83 -16.17 9.78
CA THR A 346 13.79 -17.10 10.23
C THR A 346 13.38 -16.86 11.68
N GLU A 347 14.33 -16.66 12.59
CA GLU A 347 14.06 -16.41 14.01
C GLU A 347 13.23 -15.13 14.19
N ARG A 348 13.53 -14.11 13.37
CA ARG A 348 12.84 -12.84 13.40
C ARG A 348 11.40 -12.94 12.89
N ILE A 349 11.21 -13.59 11.74
CA ILE A 349 9.88 -13.88 11.19
C ILE A 349 9.01 -14.63 12.20
N VAL A 350 9.56 -15.69 12.81
CA VAL A 350 8.85 -16.48 13.84
C VAL A 350 8.47 -15.60 15.04
N ALA A 351 9.39 -14.75 15.50
CA ALA A 351 9.12 -13.86 16.63
C ALA A 351 8.02 -12.84 16.33
N VAL A 352 7.97 -12.29 15.11
CA VAL A 352 6.90 -11.37 14.68
C VAL A 352 5.53 -12.03 14.76
N TYR A 353 5.38 -13.27 14.28
CA TYR A 353 4.08 -13.95 14.31
C TYR A 353 3.68 -14.41 15.72
N GLU A 354 4.63 -14.97 16.49
CA GLU A 354 4.33 -15.44 17.85
C GLU A 354 3.98 -14.28 18.80
N MET A 355 4.58 -13.10 18.61
CA MET A 355 4.30 -11.93 19.45
C MET A 355 2.92 -11.31 19.22
N GLN A 356 2.29 -11.52 18.06
CA GLN A 356 0.97 -10.93 17.75
C GLN A 356 -0.09 -11.27 18.81
N SER A 357 0.03 -12.43 19.46
CA SER A 357 -0.89 -12.86 20.53
C SER A 357 -0.82 -12.02 21.82
N VAL A 358 0.25 -11.26 22.05
CA VAL A 358 0.44 -10.53 23.32
C VAL A 358 0.93 -9.09 23.18
N TYR A 359 1.37 -8.64 22.01
CA TYR A 359 2.05 -7.34 21.88
C TYR A 359 1.17 -6.15 22.32
N LEU A 360 -0.15 -6.22 22.08
CA LEU A 360 -1.13 -5.20 22.53
C LEU A 360 -1.20 -5.07 24.06
N GLN A 361 -0.72 -6.05 24.84
CA GLN A 361 -0.61 -5.92 26.29
C GLN A 361 0.50 -4.92 26.70
N TYR A 362 1.40 -4.60 25.77
CA TYR A 362 2.55 -3.71 25.97
C TYR A 362 2.53 -2.48 25.07
N CYS A 363 1.67 -2.46 24.05
CA CYS A 363 1.65 -1.46 22.99
C CYS A 363 0.21 -0.89 22.86
N PRO A 364 0.00 0.42 23.05
CA PRO A 364 0.92 1.40 23.67
C PRO A 364 1.19 1.05 25.16
N PRO A 365 2.29 1.53 25.77
CA PRO A 365 3.20 2.60 25.34
C PRO A 365 4.43 2.18 24.52
N LEU A 366 4.74 0.89 24.43
CA LEU A 366 5.84 0.45 23.57
C LEU A 366 5.39 0.46 22.10
N VAL A 367 6.37 0.54 21.20
CA VAL A 367 6.17 0.21 19.79
C VAL A 367 6.46 -1.28 19.56
N PRO A 368 5.80 -1.94 18.58
CA PRO A 368 6.00 -3.36 18.30
C PRO A 368 7.48 -3.76 18.12
N GLN A 369 8.29 -2.87 17.54
CA GLN A 369 9.73 -3.09 17.36
C GLN A 369 10.48 -3.36 18.67
N LEU A 370 10.08 -2.72 19.78
CA LEU A 370 10.70 -2.94 21.09
C LEU A 370 10.30 -4.30 21.67
N VAL A 371 9.06 -4.74 21.43
CA VAL A 371 8.64 -6.10 21.82
C VAL A 371 9.46 -7.14 21.06
N LEU A 372 9.60 -6.98 19.76
CA LEU A 372 10.44 -7.84 18.92
C LEU A 372 11.91 -7.84 19.40
N GLN A 373 12.45 -6.66 19.71
CA GLN A 373 13.81 -6.52 20.22
C GLN A 373 14.02 -7.24 21.56
N TYR A 374 13.03 -7.22 22.46
CA TYR A 374 13.08 -7.94 23.74
C TYR A 374 13.17 -9.46 23.52
N LEU A 375 12.38 -9.98 22.57
CA LEU A 375 12.35 -11.41 22.26
C LEU A 375 13.70 -11.88 21.69
N LEU A 376 14.24 -11.14 20.71
CA LEU A 376 15.39 -11.57 19.92
C LEU A 376 16.76 -11.19 20.48
N VAL A 377 16.88 -10.07 21.21
CA VAL A 377 18.18 -9.52 21.62
C VAL A 377 18.34 -9.59 23.14
N PRO A 378 19.09 -10.57 23.70
CA PRO A 378 19.24 -10.71 25.15
C PRO A 378 19.75 -9.44 25.86
N LYS A 379 20.67 -8.71 25.21
CA LYS A 379 21.24 -7.46 25.75
C LYS A 379 20.21 -6.33 25.92
N SER A 380 19.13 -6.32 25.14
CA SER A 380 18.10 -5.26 25.20
C SER A 380 17.09 -5.48 26.33
N ARG A 381 16.97 -6.72 26.84
CA ARG A 381 15.90 -7.13 27.77
C ARG A 381 15.88 -6.32 29.06
N LYS A 382 17.05 -6.07 29.65
CA LYS A 382 17.17 -5.29 30.90
C LYS A 382 16.69 -3.85 30.70
N THR A 383 17.10 -3.22 29.60
CA THR A 383 16.73 -1.84 29.26
C THR A 383 15.23 -1.71 29.04
N ILE A 384 14.62 -2.62 28.26
CA ILE A 384 13.18 -2.59 27.97
C ILE A 384 12.36 -2.90 29.23
N ALA A 385 12.79 -3.85 30.05
CA ALA A 385 12.15 -4.14 31.34
C ALA A 385 12.17 -2.92 32.27
N ASN A 386 13.29 -2.20 32.34
CA ASN A 386 13.38 -0.96 33.13
C ASN A 386 12.46 0.13 32.57
N ARG A 387 12.34 0.24 31.24
CA ARG A 387 11.41 1.18 30.59
C ARG A 387 9.96 0.87 30.96
N LEU A 388 9.54 -0.40 30.88
CA LEU A 388 8.20 -0.84 31.29
C LEU A 388 7.91 -0.58 32.78
N LYS A 389 8.91 -0.76 33.66
CA LYS A 389 8.78 -0.41 35.09
C LYS A 389 8.52 1.08 35.30
N LYS A 390 9.25 1.96 34.61
CA LYS A 390 9.06 3.41 34.68
C LYS A 390 7.68 3.84 34.18
N LEU A 391 7.20 3.21 33.11
CA LEU A 391 5.88 3.52 32.52
C LEU A 391 4.70 3.16 33.43
N LYS A 392 4.89 2.33 34.45
CA LYS A 392 3.88 2.08 35.49
C LYS A 392 3.36 3.38 36.12
N LEU A 393 4.24 4.37 36.31
CA LEU A 393 3.90 5.65 36.93
C LEU A 393 2.94 6.48 36.08
N TYR A 394 3.04 6.38 34.75
CA TYR A 394 2.25 7.19 33.82
C TYR A 394 0.94 6.52 33.39
N TYR A 395 0.94 5.19 33.27
CA TYR A 395 -0.21 4.45 32.75
C TYR A 395 -1.08 3.81 33.85
N GLY A 396 -0.70 3.95 35.12
CA GLY A 396 -1.42 3.34 36.26
C GLY A 396 -1.47 1.80 36.25
N LYS A 397 -0.85 1.15 35.26
CA LYS A 397 -0.89 -0.31 35.03
C LYS A 397 0.51 -0.91 35.14
N SER A 398 0.59 -2.09 35.77
CA SER A 398 1.82 -2.88 35.79
C SER A 398 1.95 -3.75 34.53
N PHE A 399 3.13 -3.72 33.91
CA PHE A 399 3.44 -4.54 32.73
C PHE A 399 4.19 -5.80 33.15
N SER A 400 3.48 -6.92 33.27
CA SER A 400 4.09 -8.21 33.61
C SER A 400 5.01 -8.70 32.51
N LEU A 401 6.22 -9.18 32.85
CA LEU A 401 7.15 -9.77 31.89
C LEU A 401 6.91 -11.27 31.65
N ARG A 402 5.99 -11.90 32.41
CA ARG A 402 5.72 -13.34 32.31
C ARG A 402 5.29 -13.76 30.89
N PRO A 403 4.37 -13.06 30.20
CA PRO A 403 4.00 -13.40 28.82
C PRO A 403 5.19 -13.36 27.85
N LEU A 404 6.03 -12.32 27.92
CA LEU A 404 7.21 -12.22 27.05
C LEU A 404 8.24 -13.33 27.31
N ARG A 405 8.47 -13.71 28.57
CA ARG A 405 9.37 -14.83 28.91
C ARG A 405 8.82 -16.17 28.42
N LYS A 406 7.52 -16.40 28.56
CA LYS A 406 6.85 -17.60 28.04
C LYS A 406 6.96 -17.67 26.52
N LEU A 407 6.83 -16.53 25.83
CA LEU A 407 7.05 -16.47 24.37
C LEU A 407 8.48 -16.84 23.99
N ILE A 408 9.50 -16.35 24.69
CA ILE A 408 10.90 -16.73 24.40
C ILE A 408 11.07 -18.25 24.44
N MET A 409 10.51 -18.93 25.45
CA MET A 409 10.56 -20.40 25.52
C MET A 409 9.80 -21.07 24.37
N LYS A 410 8.68 -20.48 23.93
CA LYS A 410 7.86 -20.99 22.83
C LYS A 410 8.57 -20.87 21.47
N LEU A 411 9.36 -19.81 21.25
CA LEU A 411 10.06 -19.57 19.97
C LEU A 411 10.98 -20.75 19.58
N ASP A 412 11.65 -21.35 20.56
CA ASP A 412 12.54 -22.49 20.33
C ASP A 412 11.78 -23.78 20.00
N GLN A 413 10.53 -23.90 20.48
CA GLN A 413 9.66 -25.06 20.28
C GLN A 413 8.88 -25.03 18.96
N VAL A 414 8.92 -23.92 18.20
CA VAL A 414 8.19 -23.79 16.94
C VAL A 414 8.75 -24.78 15.91
N SER A 415 7.90 -25.73 15.50
CA SER A 415 8.24 -26.77 14.54
C SER A 415 8.71 -26.21 13.18
N THR A 416 9.59 -26.93 12.50
CA THR A 416 10.04 -26.55 11.14
C THR A 416 8.88 -26.36 10.16
N LYS A 417 7.79 -27.13 10.31
CA LYS A 417 6.57 -26.97 9.50
C LYS A 417 5.94 -25.60 9.74
N ALA A 418 5.76 -25.20 10.99
CA ALA A 418 5.23 -23.89 11.35
C ALA A 418 6.15 -22.75 10.89
N ARG A 419 7.47 -22.88 11.08
CA ARG A 419 8.44 -21.88 10.58
C ARG A 419 8.37 -21.68 9.07
N LYS A 420 8.17 -22.76 8.29
CA LYS A 420 7.97 -22.67 6.84
C LYS A 420 6.63 -22.02 6.47
N ALA A 421 5.56 -22.29 7.22
CA ALA A 421 4.28 -21.63 7.01
C ALA A 421 4.38 -20.12 7.30
N TYR A 422 5.05 -19.73 8.38
CA TYR A 422 5.36 -18.33 8.69
C TYR A 422 6.21 -17.66 7.62
N LEU A 423 7.17 -18.37 7.01
CA LEU A 423 7.93 -17.82 5.88
C LEU A 423 7.03 -17.52 4.66
N ILE A 424 6.09 -18.40 4.31
CA ILE A 424 5.14 -18.15 3.22
C ILE A 424 4.27 -16.93 3.54
N ARG A 425 3.71 -16.87 4.76
CA ARG A 425 2.89 -15.75 5.24
C ARG A 425 3.67 -14.42 5.17
N PHE A 426 4.92 -14.43 5.60
CA PHE A 426 5.81 -13.28 5.53
C PHE A 426 6.08 -12.83 4.09
N LEU A 427 6.39 -13.77 3.20
CA LEU A 427 6.65 -13.45 1.80
C LEU A 427 5.41 -12.90 1.10
N ASN A 428 4.21 -13.43 1.41
CA ASN A 428 2.95 -12.88 0.91
C ASN A 428 2.75 -11.42 1.35
N GLY A 429 2.91 -11.15 2.66
CA GLY A 429 2.81 -9.79 3.20
C GLY A 429 3.87 -8.85 2.62
N PHE A 430 5.11 -9.32 2.49
CA PHE A 430 6.22 -8.56 1.93
C PHE A 430 6.02 -8.22 0.46
N VAL A 431 5.60 -9.17 -0.37
CA VAL A 431 5.33 -8.95 -1.80
C VAL A 431 4.16 -7.98 -2.00
N ARG A 432 3.10 -8.10 -1.18
CA ARG A 432 2.01 -7.11 -1.18
C ARG A 432 2.53 -5.72 -0.83
N TYR A 433 3.29 -5.60 0.25
CA TYR A 433 3.91 -4.32 0.65
C TYR A 433 4.84 -3.77 -0.45
N HIS A 434 5.64 -4.63 -1.08
CA HIS A 434 6.54 -4.22 -2.15
C HIS A 434 5.78 -3.63 -3.34
N ARG A 435 4.75 -4.34 -3.84
CA ARG A 435 3.87 -3.85 -4.90
C ARG A 435 3.23 -2.51 -4.53
N ASP A 436 2.63 -2.45 -3.35
CA ASP A 436 1.92 -1.25 -2.89
C ASP A 436 2.89 -0.08 -2.70
N PHE A 437 4.11 -0.33 -2.23
CA PHE A 437 5.16 0.69 -2.11
C PHE A 437 5.63 1.23 -3.47
N GLN A 438 5.81 0.35 -4.47
CA GLN A 438 6.17 0.78 -5.84
C GLN A 438 5.04 1.59 -6.48
N ASN A 439 3.79 1.15 -6.36
CA ASN A 439 2.63 1.88 -6.85
C ASN A 439 2.47 3.24 -6.17
N PHE A 440 2.70 3.30 -4.85
CA PHE A 440 2.70 4.56 -4.11
C PHE A 440 3.79 5.51 -4.62
N LYS A 441 5.02 5.03 -4.83
CA LYS A 441 6.13 5.85 -5.33
C LYS A 441 5.80 6.42 -6.71
N MET A 442 5.32 5.57 -7.62
CA MET A 442 4.89 5.97 -8.97
C MET A 442 3.81 7.05 -8.91
N LEU A 443 2.75 6.86 -8.11
CA LEU A 443 1.67 7.83 -8.00
C LEU A 443 2.13 9.11 -7.28
N LYS A 444 3.04 9.00 -6.31
CA LYS A 444 3.61 10.14 -5.61
C LYS A 444 4.42 11.04 -6.55
N GLU A 445 5.28 10.46 -7.37
CA GLU A 445 6.02 11.17 -8.41
C GLU A 445 5.06 11.85 -9.40
N ALA A 446 4.00 11.15 -9.82
CA ALA A 446 2.97 11.72 -10.69
C ALA A 446 2.26 12.91 -10.02
N MET A 447 1.83 12.78 -8.76
CA MET A 447 1.17 13.86 -8.01
C MET A 447 2.09 15.07 -7.81
N ASP A 448 3.38 14.85 -7.57
CA ASP A 448 4.35 15.94 -7.41
C ASP A 448 4.58 16.67 -8.74
N SER A 449 4.38 15.98 -9.87
CA SER A 449 4.39 16.59 -11.20
C SER A 449 3.10 17.35 -11.57
N VAL A 450 2.04 17.30 -10.76
CA VAL A 450 0.78 18.02 -11.05
C VAL A 450 0.72 19.33 -10.28
N ASN A 451 0.36 20.43 -10.94
CA ASN A 451 0.00 21.68 -10.32
C ASN A 451 -1.53 21.88 -10.43
N LEU A 452 -2.25 21.82 -9.30
CA LEU A 452 -3.69 22.11 -9.25
C LEU A 452 -3.89 23.62 -9.33
N ALA A 453 -4.11 24.12 -10.55
CA ALA A 453 -4.17 25.55 -10.84
C ALA A 453 -5.54 26.13 -10.45
N THR A 454 -5.53 27.03 -9.48
CA THR A 454 -6.73 27.76 -9.01
C THR A 454 -6.59 29.29 -9.15
N LYS A 455 -5.38 29.80 -9.33
CA LYS A 455 -5.10 31.24 -9.45
C LYS A 455 -5.29 31.70 -10.89
N GLU A 456 -6.11 32.72 -11.11
CA GLU A 456 -6.40 33.30 -12.44
C GLU A 456 -5.15 33.57 -13.26
N LYS A 457 -4.14 34.23 -12.68
CA LYS A 457 -2.86 34.50 -13.36
C LYS A 457 -2.19 33.24 -13.94
N ILE A 458 -2.23 32.11 -13.22
CA ILE A 458 -1.65 30.86 -13.70
C ILE A 458 -2.53 30.27 -14.80
N LEU A 459 -3.86 30.33 -14.64
CA LEU A 459 -4.81 29.85 -15.63
C LEU A 459 -4.66 30.59 -16.96
N ASP A 460 -4.62 31.93 -16.93
CA ASP A 460 -4.51 32.75 -18.13
C ASP A 460 -3.19 32.52 -18.89
N LEU A 461 -2.07 32.47 -18.15
CA LEU A 461 -0.76 32.18 -18.73
C LEU A 461 -0.70 30.77 -19.34
N SER A 462 -1.27 29.78 -18.65
CA SER A 462 -1.27 28.39 -19.11
C SER A 462 -2.19 28.19 -20.32
N ARG A 463 -3.32 28.90 -20.38
CA ARG A 463 -4.21 28.92 -21.54
C ARG A 463 -3.56 29.57 -22.74
N ALA A 464 -2.96 30.75 -22.56
CA ALA A 464 -2.26 31.45 -23.63
C ALA A 464 -1.14 30.60 -24.25
N ASN A 465 -0.49 29.76 -23.44
CA ASN A 465 0.58 28.86 -23.88
C ASN A 465 0.09 27.47 -24.33
N ASN A 466 -1.21 27.19 -24.32
CA ASN A 466 -1.80 25.85 -24.59
C ASN A 466 -1.25 24.72 -23.71
N THR A 467 -0.82 25.04 -22.48
CA THR A 467 -0.25 24.09 -21.52
C THR A 467 -1.21 23.69 -20.40
N LEU A 468 -2.43 24.28 -20.37
CA LEU A 468 -3.44 23.98 -19.36
C LEU A 468 -4.26 22.72 -19.71
N TYR A 469 -4.34 21.79 -18.76
CA TYR A 469 -5.25 20.65 -18.84
C TYR A 469 -6.52 20.92 -18.04
N GLU A 470 -7.59 21.24 -18.75
CA GLU A 470 -8.89 21.53 -18.16
C GLU A 470 -9.79 20.30 -18.15
N PHE A 471 -10.33 19.99 -16.98
CA PHE A 471 -11.29 18.92 -16.71
C PHE A 471 -12.50 19.52 -16.00
N LEU A 472 -13.39 20.10 -16.81
CA LEU A 472 -14.58 20.82 -16.38
C LEU A 472 -15.83 19.94 -16.53
N LEU A 473 -16.89 20.31 -15.83
CA LEU A 473 -18.22 19.75 -16.02
C LEU A 473 -18.85 20.31 -17.30
N SER A 474 -19.87 19.63 -17.81
CA SER A 474 -20.49 20.00 -19.09
C SER A 474 -21.02 21.44 -19.07
N HIS A 475 -21.69 21.85 -17.99
CA HIS A 475 -22.24 23.20 -17.83
C HIS A 475 -21.19 24.30 -17.63
N GLU A 476 -19.97 23.94 -17.21
CA GLU A 476 -18.86 24.88 -17.03
C GLU A 476 -18.14 25.17 -18.35
N THR A 477 -18.23 24.23 -19.31
CA THR A 477 -17.60 24.37 -20.63
C THR A 477 -18.37 25.39 -21.48
N ASP A 478 -19.71 25.33 -21.45
CA ASP A 478 -20.60 26.24 -22.18
C ASP A 478 -20.56 27.70 -21.67
N ALA A 479 -20.17 27.90 -20.41
CA ALA A 479 -20.08 29.23 -19.78
C ALA A 479 -18.82 30.00 -20.21
N GLU A 480 -17.75 29.30 -20.59
CA GLU A 480 -16.48 29.90 -21.03
C GLU A 480 -16.44 30.16 -22.56
N GLU A 481 -17.31 29.52 -23.35
CA GLU A 481 -17.42 29.74 -24.80
C GLU A 481 -18.32 30.91 -25.22
N LYS A 482 -18.94 31.65 -24.28
CA LYS A 482 -19.70 32.86 -24.66
C LYS A 482 -18.74 33.95 -25.15
N PRO A 483 -18.80 34.36 -26.43
CA PRO A 483 -17.96 35.42 -26.93
C PRO A 483 -18.30 36.72 -26.19
N VAL A 484 -17.26 37.42 -25.76
CA VAL A 484 -17.38 38.82 -25.36
C VAL A 484 -17.98 39.57 -26.55
N ILE A 485 -19.21 40.06 -26.39
CA ILE A 485 -19.91 40.92 -27.37
C ILE A 485 -19.27 42.30 -27.35
#